data_AF-A0A1F9PLG6-F1
#
_entry.id   AF-A0A1F9PLG6-F1
#
_cell.length_a   1.000
_cell.length_b   1.000
_cell.length_c   1.000
_cell.angle_alpha   90.00
_cell.angle_beta   90.00
_cell.angle_gamma   90.00
#
_symmetry.space_group_name_H-M   'P 1'
#
loop_
_entity.id
_entity.type
_entity.pdbx_description
1 polymer ?
#
loop_
_entity_poly.entity_id
_entity_poly.type
_entity_poly.pdbx_seq_one_letter_code
_entity_poly.pdbx_strand_id
1 'polypeptide(L)' 'MIYARDGVTGIAYCLPGEAAKLVLYTIEAHGHHWPGGKSSLPKRLAGKNTAKIKATDVIWEFFNDTAYKMKIH' A
#
# COMPACT_ATOMS: atom_id res chain seq x y z
N MET A 1 2.80 -12.95 -2.72
CA MET A 1 2.66 -11.89 -1.69
C MET A 1 4.02 -11.24 -1.53
N ILE A 2 4.09 -9.92 -1.46
CA ILE A 2 5.33 -9.11 -1.45
C ILE A 2 5.51 -8.30 -0.16
N TYR A 3 4.47 -8.28 0.68
CA TYR A 3 4.41 -7.49 1.90
C TYR A 3 3.34 -8.11 2.81
N ALA A 4 3.67 -8.33 4.08
CA ALA A 4 2.72 -8.76 5.10
C ALA A 4 3.20 -8.29 6.48
N ARG A 5 2.61 -7.21 6.99
CA ARG A 5 3.00 -6.62 8.28
C ARG A 5 1.87 -5.79 8.86
N ASP A 6 1.64 -5.89 10.16
CA ASP A 6 0.74 -5.03 10.94
C ASP A 6 -0.70 -4.96 10.38
N GLY A 7 -1.20 -6.06 9.80
CA GLY A 7 -2.51 -6.12 9.14
C GLY A 7 -2.56 -5.35 7.82
N VAL A 8 -1.42 -5.22 7.15
CA VAL A 8 -1.32 -4.73 5.77
C VAL A 8 -0.70 -5.84 4.92
N THR A 9 -1.35 -6.17 3.82
CA THR A 9 -0.87 -7.15 2.85
C THR A 9 -0.65 -6.49 1.50
N GLY A 10 0.37 -6.95 0.78
CA GLY A 10 0.68 -6.54 -0.59
C GLY A 10 0.79 -7.76 -1.49
N ILE A 11 0.03 -7.79 -2.59
CA ILE A 11 0.04 -8.88 -3.57
C ILE A 11 0.39 -8.29 -4.93
N ALA A 12 1.53 -8.73 -5.47
CA ALA A 12 1.92 -8.41 -6.83
C ALA A 12 1.29 -9.40 -7.82
N TYR A 13 0.80 -8.86 -8.93
CA TYR A 13 0.32 -9.62 -10.07
C TYR A 13 1.25 -9.36 -11.27
N CYS A 14 1.85 -10.43 -11.79
CA CYS A 14 2.78 -10.39 -12.91
C CYS A 14 2.68 -11.69 -13.72
N LEU A 15 3.08 -11.61 -14.99
CA LEU A 15 3.37 -12.81 -15.78
C LEU A 15 4.71 -13.42 -15.34
N PRO A 16 4.93 -14.72 -15.57
CA PRO A 16 6.23 -15.35 -15.29
C PRO A 16 7.38 -14.62 -16.02
N GLY A 17 8.42 -14.25 -15.27
CA GLY A 17 9.60 -13.57 -15.82
C GLY A 17 9.46 -12.05 -16.02
N GLU A 18 8.31 -11.47 -15.70
CA GLU A 18 8.08 -10.03 -15.82
C GLU A 18 8.02 -9.31 -14.45
N ALA A 19 8.35 -8.02 -14.45
CA ALA A 19 8.10 -7.16 -13.31
C ALA A 19 6.59 -6.96 -13.08
N ALA A 20 6.19 -6.80 -11.82
CA ALA A 20 4.79 -6.56 -11.45
C ALA A 20 4.25 -5.27 -12.07
N LYS A 21 3.17 -5.41 -12.83
CA LYS A 21 2.42 -4.26 -13.40
C LYS A 21 1.25 -3.83 -12.53
N LEU A 22 0.89 -4.66 -11.54
CA LEU A 22 -0.15 -4.37 -10.57
C LEU A 22 0.28 -4.89 -9.19
N VAL A 23 0.11 -4.03 -8.18
CA VAL A 23 0.27 -4.42 -6.77
C VAL A 23 -0.97 -3.98 -6.00
N LEU A 24 -1.68 -4.96 -5.44
CA LEU A 24 -2.82 -4.73 -4.57
C LEU A 24 -2.35 -4.66 -3.11
N TYR A 25 -2.59 -3.53 -2.45
CA TYR A 25 -2.43 -3.40 -1.01
C TYR A 25 -3.79 -3.44 -0.30
N THR A 26 -3.92 -4.29 0.71
CA THR A 26 -5.08 -4.31 1.63
C THR A 26 -4.64 -3.82 2.99
N ILE A 27 -5.39 -2.89 3.59
CA ILE A 27 -5.08 -2.30 4.90
C ILE A 27 -6.25 -2.58 5.84
N GLU A 28 -6.07 -3.53 6.75
CA GLU A 28 -7.12 -3.94 7.67
C GLU A 28 -7.55 -2.80 8.59
N ALA A 29 -8.88 -2.68 8.74
CA ALA A 29 -9.56 -1.69 9.57
C ALA A 29 -9.24 -0.22 9.21
N HIS A 30 -8.68 0.06 8.03
CA HIS A 30 -8.55 1.41 7.52
C HIS A 30 -9.89 1.87 6.92
N GLY A 31 -10.34 3.04 7.35
CA GLY A 31 -11.50 3.70 6.79
C GLY A 31 -11.18 4.39 5.46
N HIS A 32 -12.14 5.16 4.96
CA HIS A 32 -12.05 5.90 3.71
C HIS A 32 -11.18 7.16 3.84
N HIS A 33 -9.88 6.97 4.09
CA HIS A 33 -8.85 8.01 4.14
C HIS A 33 -7.73 7.69 3.16
N TRP A 34 -6.91 8.70 2.84
CA TRP A 34 -5.61 8.44 2.22
C TRP A 34 -4.65 7.82 3.24
N PRO A 35 -4.11 6.61 3.02
CA PRO A 35 -3.24 5.97 4.00
C PRO A 35 -1.95 6.77 4.25
N GLY A 36 -1.75 7.16 5.51
CA GLY A 36 -0.62 7.99 5.94
C GLY A 36 -0.82 9.49 5.72
N GLY A 37 -1.96 9.89 5.15
CA GLY A 37 -2.37 11.29 5.01
C GLY A 37 -3.08 11.82 6.25
N LYS A 38 -3.09 13.15 6.40
CA LYS A 38 -3.95 13.84 7.37
C LYS A 38 -5.40 13.71 6.91
N SER A 39 -6.30 13.45 7.85
CA SER A 39 -7.73 13.41 7.56
C SER A 39 -8.36 14.79 7.73
N SER A 40 -9.17 15.19 6.75
CA SER A 40 -10.06 16.36 6.84
C SER A 40 -11.52 15.95 7.05
N LEU A 41 -11.82 14.65 7.09
CA LEU A 41 -13.18 14.13 7.19
C LEU A 41 -13.50 13.68 8.62
N PRO A 42 -14.74 13.91 9.11
CA PRO A 42 -15.18 13.39 10.39
C PRO A 42 -15.08 11.86 10.45
N LYS A 43 -14.63 11.33 11.60
CA LYS A 43 -14.47 9.88 11.84
C LYS A 43 -15.75 9.06 11.57
N ARG A 44 -16.93 9.66 11.78
CA ARG A 44 -18.21 8.99 11.53
C ARG A 44 -18.45 8.69 10.04
N LEU A 45 -17.91 9.51 9.15
CA LEU A 45 -18.10 9.37 7.70
C LEU A 45 -16.98 8.53 7.09
N ALA A 46 -15.73 8.83 7.48
CA ALA A 46 -14.56 8.22 6.87
C ALA A 46 -14.01 7.02 7.65
N GLY A 47 -14.56 6.67 8.81
CA GLY A 47 -14.05 5.57 9.64
C GLY A 47 -12.67 5.87 10.26
N LYS A 48 -11.95 4.82 10.68
CA LYS A 48 -10.65 4.93 11.37
C LYS A 48 -9.53 5.26 10.38
N ASN A 49 -8.75 6.30 10.63
CA ASN A 49 -7.46 6.48 9.95
C ASN A 49 -6.38 5.74 10.73
N THR A 50 -5.90 4.60 10.22
CA THR A 50 -4.90 3.77 10.92
C THR A 50 -3.46 4.20 10.66
N ALA A 51 -3.20 4.95 9.58
CA ALA A 51 -1.86 5.37 9.15
C ALA A 51 -0.79 4.25 9.12
N LYS A 52 -1.19 2.97 8.95
CA LYS A 52 -0.29 1.81 8.95
C LYS A 52 0.70 1.77 7.77
N ILE A 53 0.41 2.51 6.71
CA ILE A 53 1.26 2.65 5.53
C ILE A 53 1.16 4.08 5.00
N LYS A 54 2.22 4.55 4.34
CA LYS A 54 2.25 5.81 3.61
C LYS A 54 2.04 5.53 2.12
N ALA A 55 0.81 5.68 1.63
CA ALA A 55 0.46 5.30 0.26
C ALA A 55 1.28 6.06 -0.79
N THR A 56 1.59 7.34 -0.53
CA THR A 56 2.41 8.16 -1.44
C THR A 56 3.81 7.59 -1.62
N ASP A 57 4.48 7.19 -0.55
CA ASP A 57 5.83 6.62 -0.62
C ASP A 57 5.80 5.28 -1.38
N VAL A 58 4.80 4.44 -1.11
CA VAL A 58 4.62 3.15 -1.80
C VAL A 58 4.40 3.31 -3.30
N ILE A 59 3.58 4.29 -3.70
CA ILE A 59 3.32 4.59 -5.10
C ILE A 59 4.61 5.08 -5.78
N TRP A 60 5.38 5.96 -5.12
CA TRP A 60 6.68 6.39 -5.64
C TRP A 60 7.66 5.22 -5.77
N GLU A 61 7.73 4.34 -4.78
CA GLU A 61 8.58 3.13 -4.85
C GLU A 61 8.17 2.20 -6.00
N PHE A 62 6.87 2.08 -6.30
CA PHE A 62 6.38 1.30 -7.44
C PHE A 62 6.85 1.88 -8.78
N PHE A 63 6.79 3.20 -8.96
CA PHE A 63 7.18 3.85 -10.21
C PHE A 63 8.70 4.06 -10.36
N ASN A 64 9.46 4.05 -9.27
CA ASN A 64 10.90 4.34 -9.33
C ASN A 64 11.75 3.15 -9.85
N ASP A 65 11.15 1.98 -10.14
CA ASP A 65 11.63 0.72 -10.77
C ASP A 65 12.96 0.09 -10.24
N THR A 66 13.96 0.89 -9.87
CA THR A 66 15.17 0.52 -9.13
C THR A 66 14.89 0.01 -7.71
N ALA A 67 13.82 0.48 -7.05
CA ALA A 67 13.51 0.13 -5.66
C ALA A 67 12.81 -1.24 -5.53
N TYR A 68 11.96 -1.61 -6.50
CA TYR A 68 11.15 -2.83 -6.41
C TYR A 68 11.98 -4.10 -6.65
N LYS A 69 13.04 -4.01 -7.47
CA LYS A 69 14.04 -5.08 -7.62
C LYS A 69 14.84 -5.34 -6.33
N MET A 70 14.93 -4.36 -5.43
CA MET A 70 15.72 -4.42 -4.20
C MET A 70 14.94 -4.87 -2.95
N LYS A 71 13.60 -4.84 -2.98
CA LYS A 71 12.77 -5.01 -1.78
C LYS A 71 11.87 -6.24 -1.78
N ILE A 72 12.19 -7.28 -2.55
CA ILE A 72 11.57 -8.60 -2.31
C ILE A 72 12.08 -9.08 -0.93
N HIS A 73 11.28 -8.82 0.12
CA HIS A 73 11.49 -9.28 1.49
C HIS A 73 10.78 -10.62 1.69
#